data_AF-A0A2T9ZNK7-F1
#
_entry.id   AF-A0A2T9ZNK7-F1
#
_cell.length_a   1.000
_cell.length_b   1.000
_cell.length_c   1.000
_cell.angle_alpha   90.00
_cell.angle_beta   90.00
_cell.angle_gamma   90.00
#
_symmetry.space_group_name_H-M   'P 1'
#
loop_
_entity.id
_entity.type
_entity.pdbx_description
1 polymer ?
#
loop_
_entity_poly.entity_id
_entity_poly.type
_entity_poly.pdbx_seq_one_letter_code
_entity_poly.pdbx_strand_id
1 'polypeptide(L)'
;MPVNLGPLRYIKNQARSLFVLLLLTEPLLANKFETIGGGVAGSTRVKVEYLQIIAYVAGGIFIIAGILAIVLHDRNAQTLNYTMWKPSATIFFLLGIAAIAAAVFMK
;
A
#
# COMPACT_ATOMS: atom_id res chain seq x y z
N MET A 1 38.44 13.66 6.57
CA MET A 1 38.04 12.75 5.47
C MET A 1 36.57 13.03 5.14
N PRO A 2 36.20 13.45 3.93
CA PRO A 2 34.80 13.72 3.61
C PRO A 2 34.00 12.41 3.51
N VAL A 3 32.91 12.32 4.28
CA VAL A 3 32.01 11.17 4.30
C VAL A 3 31.24 11.12 2.97
N ASN A 4 31.42 10.04 2.20
CA ASN A 4 30.73 9.83 0.93
C ASN A 4 29.26 9.44 1.18
N LEU A 5 28.38 10.44 1.22
CA LEU A 5 26.93 10.31 1.47
C LEU A 5 26.10 9.97 0.22
N GLY A 6 26.76 9.59 -0.90
CA GLY A 6 26.12 9.32 -2.20
C GLY A 6 24.87 8.43 -2.14
N PRO A 7 24.91 7.23 -1.53
CA PRO A 7 23.76 6.32 -1.51
C PRO A 7 22.61 6.82 -0.63
N LEU A 8 22.91 7.49 0.49
CA LEU A 8 21.88 8.06 1.40
C LEU A 8 21.14 9.24 0.77
N ARG A 9 21.83 10.09 0.00
CA ARG A 9 21.18 11.17 -0.76
C ARG A 9 20.29 10.65 -1.87
N TYR A 10 20.72 9.58 -2.56
CA TYR A 10 19.96 8.97 -3.63
C TYR A 10 18.63 8.38 -3.13
N ILE A 11 18.66 7.61 -2.03
CA ILE A 11 17.46 7.02 -1.42
C ILE A 11 16.51 8.11 -0.92
N LYS A 12 17.04 9.16 -0.28
CA LYS A 12 16.22 10.30 0.20
C LYS A 12 15.53 11.04 -0.95
N ASN A 13 16.21 11.21 -2.08
CA ASN A 13 15.65 11.86 -3.26
C ASN A 13 14.60 10.97 -3.94
N GLN A 14 14.82 9.65 -4.04
CA GLN A 14 13.79 8.74 -4.55
C GLN A 14 12.55 8.69 -3.65
N ALA A 15 12.72 8.62 -2.32
CA ALA A 15 11.60 8.66 -1.38
C ALA A 15 10.80 9.97 -1.49
N ARG A 16 11.49 11.10 -1.68
CA ARG A 16 10.83 12.40 -1.95
C ARG A 16 10.05 12.38 -3.26
N SER A 17 10.60 11.83 -4.34
CA SER A 17 9.91 11.73 -5.62
C SER A 17 8.67 10.84 -5.55
N LEU A 18 8.75 9.70 -4.86
CA LEU A 18 7.60 8.81 -4.64
C LEU A 18 6.52 9.47 -3.77
N PHE A 19 6.92 10.21 -2.73
CA PHE A 19 6.00 10.95 -1.88
C PHE A 19 5.26 12.06 -2.64
N VAL A 20 5.97 12.79 -3.49
CA VAL A 20 5.37 13.81 -4.37
C VAL A 20 4.42 13.18 -5.37
N LEU A 21 4.77 12.03 -5.95
CA LEU A 21 3.88 11.28 -6.85
C LEU A 21 2.58 10.88 -6.14
N LEU A 22 2.67 10.47 -4.87
CA LEU A 22 1.52 10.09 -4.05
C LEU A 22 0.59 11.29 -3.78
N LEU A 23 1.15 12.44 -3.42
CA LEU A 23 0.39 13.69 -3.21
C LEU A 23 -0.28 14.20 -4.49
N LEU A 24 0.34 13.99 -5.66
CA LEU A 24 -0.23 14.40 -6.95
C LEU A 24 -1.36 13.48 -7.43
N THR A 25 -1.49 12.26 -6.88
CA THR A 25 -2.62 11.37 -7.21
C THR A 25 -3.91 11.71 -6.44
N GLU A 26 -3.81 12.36 -5.28
CA GLU A 26 -4.99 12.74 -4.46
C GLU A 26 -6.04 13.60 -5.20
N PRO A 27 -5.70 14.67 -5.96
CA PRO A 27 -6.73 15.48 -6.63
C PRO A 27 -7.47 14.74 -7.76
N LEU A 28 -6.80 13.80 -8.45
CA LEU A 28 -7.44 13.00 -9.50
C LEU A 28 -8.42 11.96 -8.93
N LEU A 29 -8.11 11.41 -7.74
CA LEU A 29 -8.99 10.49 -7.02
C LEU A 29 -10.16 11.24 -6.36
N ALA A 30 -9.91 12.40 -5.76
CA ALA A 30 -10.92 13.22 -5.09
C ALA A 30 -12.05 13.68 -6.01
N ASN A 31 -11.73 14.10 -7.24
CA ASN A 31 -12.74 14.51 -8.23
C ASN A 31 -13.72 13.38 -8.61
N LYS A 32 -13.31 12.12 -8.43
CA LYS A 32 -14.16 10.95 -8.69
C LYS A 32 -15.11 10.64 -7.54
N PHE A 33 -14.79 11.06 -6.32
CA PHE A 33 -15.64 10.86 -5.14
C PHE A 33 -16.71 11.94 -4.98
N GLU A 34 -16.43 13.19 -5.39
CA GLU A 34 -17.44 14.27 -5.38
C GLU A 34 -18.66 13.93 -6.26
N THR A 35 -18.45 13.26 -7.40
CA THR A 35 -19.55 12.81 -8.28
C THR A 35 -20.32 11.60 -7.73
N ILE A 36 -19.81 10.92 -6.69
CA ILE A 36 -20.42 9.72 -6.08
C ILE A 36 -21.30 10.08 -4.86
N GLY A 37 -21.08 11.26 -4.26
CA GLY A 37 -21.84 11.77 -3.11
C GLY A 37 -23.24 12.33 -3.44
N GLY A 38 -23.50 12.65 -4.71
CA GLY A 38 -24.83 13.08 -5.19
C GLY A 38 -25.74 11.87 -5.37
N GLY A 39 -26.46 11.49 -4.31
CA GLY A 39 -27.25 10.26 -4.23
C GLY A 39 -28.27 10.05 -5.35
N VAL A 40 -27.85 9.36 -6.42
CA VAL A 40 -28.75 8.75 -7.40
C VAL A 40 -28.50 7.24 -7.38
N ALA A 41 -29.56 6.48 -7.14
CA ALA A 41 -29.61 5.04 -6.86
C ALA A 41 -28.99 4.10 -7.91
N GLY A 42 -28.27 4.60 -8.93
CA GLY A 42 -27.52 3.83 -9.92
C GLY A 42 -26.04 3.59 -9.59
N SER A 43 -25.48 4.22 -8.54
CA SER A 43 -24.03 4.22 -8.29
C SER A 43 -23.49 3.05 -7.45
N THR A 44 -24.31 2.10 -6.99
CA THR A 44 -23.82 1.00 -6.14
C THR A 44 -22.77 0.15 -6.86
N ARG A 45 -22.97 -0.13 -8.15
CA ARG A 45 -22.01 -0.89 -8.97
C ARG A 45 -20.66 -0.18 -9.06
N VAL A 46 -20.68 1.13 -9.27
CA VAL A 46 -19.47 1.97 -9.35
C VAL A 46 -18.75 2.00 -8.01
N LYS A 47 -19.48 2.12 -6.89
CA LYS A 47 -18.90 2.07 -5.54
C LYS A 47 -18.23 0.72 -5.26
N VAL A 48 -18.91 -0.38 -5.60
CA VAL A 48 -18.36 -1.75 -5.45
C VAL A 48 -17.10 -1.92 -6.30
N GLU A 49 -17.10 -1.42 -7.54
CA GLU A 49 -15.91 -1.44 -8.41
C GLU A 49 -14.71 -0.70 -7.81
N TYR A 50 -14.92 0.47 -7.18
CA TYR A 50 -13.84 1.14 -6.45
C TYR A 50 -13.36 0.34 -5.23
N LEU A 51 -14.27 -0.22 -4.45
CA LEU A 51 -13.91 -1.03 -3.30
C LEU A 51 -13.10 -2.26 -3.71
N GLN A 52 -13.46 -2.91 -4.83
CA GLN A 52 -12.69 -4.01 -5.41
C GLN A 52 -11.27 -3.56 -5.77
N ILE A 53 -11.12 -2.43 -6.48
CA ILE A 53 -9.80 -1.90 -6.87
C ILE A 53 -8.96 -1.60 -5.64
N ILE A 54 -9.53 -0.92 -4.63
CA ILE A 54 -8.83 -0.62 -3.38
C ILE A 54 -8.40 -1.91 -2.67
N ALA A 55 -9.29 -2.91 -2.61
CA ALA A 55 -9.02 -4.18 -1.97
C ALA A 55 -7.91 -4.98 -2.70
N TYR A 56 -7.87 -4.96 -4.03
CA TYR A 56 -6.77 -5.56 -4.80
C TYR A 56 -5.44 -4.84 -4.56
N VAL A 57 -5.42 -3.51 -4.57
CA VAL A 57 -4.21 -2.72 -4.35
C VAL A 57 -3.69 -2.89 -2.93
N ALA A 58 -4.56 -2.78 -1.93
CA ALA A 58 -4.21 -2.99 -0.52
C ALA A 58 -3.70 -4.43 -0.30
N GLY A 59 -4.39 -5.41 -0.90
CA GLY A 59 -3.97 -6.80 -0.86
C GLY A 59 -2.56 -7.01 -1.40
N GLY A 60 -2.26 -6.46 -2.58
CA GLY A 60 -0.93 -6.51 -3.18
C GLY A 60 0.16 -5.88 -2.32
N ILE A 61 -0.11 -4.71 -1.73
CA ILE A 61 0.83 -4.04 -0.81
C ILE A 61 1.13 -4.94 0.40
N PHE A 62 0.11 -5.56 1.00
CA PHE A 62 0.30 -6.45 2.14
C PHE A 62 1.10 -7.71 1.78
N ILE A 63 0.86 -8.32 0.62
CA ILE A 63 1.66 -9.47 0.16
C ILE A 63 3.14 -9.06 -0.01
N ILE A 64 3.41 -7.92 -0.64
CA ILE A 64 4.76 -7.40 -0.82
C ILE A 64 5.42 -7.09 0.54
N ALA A 65 4.68 -6.48 1.46
CA ALA A 65 5.15 -6.22 2.83
C ALA A 65 5.49 -7.52 3.58
N GLY A 66 4.69 -8.58 3.41
CA GLY A 66 4.97 -9.91 3.97
C GLY A 66 6.26 -10.51 3.42
N ILE A 67 6.50 -10.41 2.11
CA ILE A 67 7.76 -10.87 1.49
C ILE A 67 8.95 -10.06 2.02
N LEU A 68 8.83 -8.73 2.05
CA LEU A 68 9.87 -7.84 2.58
C LEU A 68 10.18 -8.13 4.05
N ALA A 69 9.17 -8.45 4.86
CA ALA A 69 9.36 -8.82 6.25
C ALA A 69 10.22 -10.09 6.41
N ILE A 70 10.16 -11.03 5.46
CA ILE A 70 11.00 -12.23 5.45
C ILE A 70 12.40 -11.91 4.90
N VAL A 71 12.47 -11.28 3.73
CA VAL A 71 13.73 -11.06 3.01
C VAL A 71 14.65 -10.08 3.74
N LEU A 72 14.08 -9.06 4.37
CA LEU A 72 14.83 -7.99 5.02
C LEU A 72 14.80 -8.08 6.55
N HIS A 73 14.45 -9.23 7.13
CA HIS A 73 14.27 -9.35 8.58
C HIS A 73 15.51 -8.87 9.37
N ASP A 74 16.74 -9.19 8.93
CA ASP A 74 17.99 -8.78 9.60
C ASP A 74 18.54 -7.43 9.15
N ARG A 75 17.91 -6.78 8.17
CA ARG A 75 18.42 -5.57 7.50
C ARG A 75 17.50 -4.36 7.66
N ASN A 76 16.29 -4.55 8.18
CA ASN A 76 15.30 -3.50 8.26
C ASN A 76 15.27 -2.87 9.66
N ALA A 77 15.70 -1.62 9.79
CA ALA A 77 15.62 -0.89 11.05
C ALA A 77 14.17 -0.60 11.48
N GLN A 78 13.19 -0.74 10.58
CA GLN A 78 11.77 -0.55 10.86
C GLN A 78 11.08 -1.80 11.42
N THR A 79 11.69 -2.99 11.32
CA THR A 79 11.25 -4.13 12.12
C THR A 79 11.71 -3.88 13.55
N LEU A 80 10.85 -3.20 14.31
CA LEU A 80 11.06 -2.80 15.71
C LEU A 80 11.51 -3.99 16.60
N ASN A 81 11.27 -5.22 16.14
CA ASN A 81 11.83 -6.42 16.70
C ASN A 81 12.25 -7.40 15.59
N TYR A 82 13.56 -7.58 15.40
CA TYR A 82 14.17 -8.54 14.47
C TYR A 82 13.69 -9.98 14.71
N THR A 83 13.18 -10.33 15.89
CA THR A 83 12.68 -11.68 16.19
C THR A 83 11.21 -11.89 15.80
N MET A 84 10.45 -10.81 15.56
CA MET A 84 9.01 -10.86 15.23
C MET A 84 8.71 -10.80 13.73
N TRP A 85 9.70 -11.04 12.87
CA TRP A 85 9.48 -11.06 11.42
C TRP A 85 8.47 -12.13 11.00
N LYS A 86 8.48 -13.30 11.67
CA LYS A 86 7.55 -14.42 11.39
C LYS A 86 6.09 -14.03 11.63
N PRO A 87 5.67 -13.61 12.85
CA PRO A 87 4.28 -13.22 13.07
C PRO A 87 3.87 -12.00 12.24
N SER A 88 4.78 -11.06 11.98
CA SER A 88 4.50 -9.89 11.15
C SER A 88 4.24 -10.27 9.69
N ALA A 89 5.09 -11.13 9.11
CA ALA A 89 4.89 -11.67 7.78
C ALA A 89 3.55 -12.43 7.68
N THR A 90 3.23 -13.24 8.69
CA THR A 90 1.95 -13.97 8.76
C THR A 90 0.77 -13.00 8.72
N ILE A 91 0.76 -11.95 9.53
CA ILE A 91 -0.34 -10.97 9.54
C ILE A 91 -0.46 -10.28 8.18
N PHE A 92 0.66 -9.89 7.56
CA PHE A 92 0.64 -9.28 6.24
C PHE A 92 0.10 -10.23 5.16
N PHE A 93 0.48 -11.50 5.17
CA PHE A 93 -0.11 -12.48 4.24
C PHE A 93 -1.60 -12.69 4.50
N LEU A 94 -2.03 -12.77 5.76
CA LEU A 94 -3.45 -12.93 6.10
C LEU A 94 -4.27 -11.73 5.64
N LEU A 95 -3.81 -10.50 5.92
CA LEU A 95 -4.49 -9.29 5.45
C LEU A 95 -4.48 -9.18 3.92
N GLY A 96 -3.38 -9.55 3.28
CA GLY A 96 -3.25 -9.56 1.82
C GLY A 96 -4.23 -10.51 1.15
N ILE A 97 -4.26 -11.77 1.60
CA ILE A 97 -5.18 -12.81 1.10
C ILE A 97 -6.62 -12.42 1.40
N ALA A 98 -6.92 -11.96 2.62
CA ALA A 98 -8.27 -11.56 2.99
C ALA A 98 -8.78 -10.38 2.15
N ALA A 99 -7.95 -9.38 1.88
CA ALA A 99 -8.31 -8.24 1.04
C ALA A 99 -8.57 -8.67 -0.42
N ILE A 100 -7.72 -9.52 -0.99
CA ILE A 100 -7.92 -10.06 -2.35
C ILE A 100 -9.19 -10.92 -2.40
N ALA A 101 -9.40 -11.79 -1.41
CA ALA A 101 -10.61 -12.61 -1.33
C ALA A 101 -11.86 -11.73 -1.24
N ALA A 102 -11.83 -10.70 -0.38
CA ALA A 102 -12.92 -9.74 -0.27
C ALA A 102 -13.20 -9.04 -1.60
N ALA A 103 -12.17 -8.64 -2.37
CA ALA A 103 -12.33 -8.08 -3.70
C ALA A 103 -13.00 -9.05 -4.69
N VAL A 104 -12.69 -10.35 -4.61
CA VAL A 104 -13.28 -11.39 -5.48
C VAL A 104 -14.73 -11.69 -5.11
N PHE A 105 -15.08 -11.62 -3.82
CA PHE A 105 -16.43 -11.89 -3.32
C PHE A 105 -17.36 -10.68 -3.36
N MET A 106 -16.82 -9.46 -3.37
CA MET A 106 -17.57 -8.27 -3.76
C MET A 106 -17.93 -8.45 -5.24
N LYS A 107 -19.19 -8.73 -5.55
CA LYS A 107 -19.73 -8.80 -6.92
C LYS A 107 -21.02 -7.99 -6.98
#